data_AF-A0A9W7B956-F1
#
_entry.id   AF-A0A9W7B956-F1
#
_cell.length_a   1.000
_cell.length_b   1.000
_cell.length_c   1.000
_cell.angle_alpha   90.00
_cell.angle_beta   90.00
_cell.angle_gamma   90.00
#
_symmetry.space_group_name_H-M   'P 1'
#
loop_
_entity.id
_entity.type
_entity.pdbx_description
1 polymer ?
#
loop_
_entity_poly.entity_id
_entity_poly.type
_entity_poly.pdbx_seq_one_letter_code
_entity_poly.pdbx_strand_id
1 'polypeptide(L)'
;MAEPPKSKGDECYAFGKPHFLDTYRRRPCLPQSFSGDNRLRGVNPHFALSILTPRPPRPLPPDRERLAAHRSAKPWTSNPTYFHTASFSPSSSLKILSHCHSGVAKGLKANGKPVEVMGLLTGRPDPENEGVIIITDSFPLPIEGFETRVIADDQHVINHMIALGDLLEDLRPEKFCGWYHSHPFDLQQTPHTFFSSTDLSTQLQWQRSEDGHGNPWLGVVVDPIRSLSLKDLGEEQEHHQREK
;
A
#
# COMPACT_ATOMS: atom_id res chain seq x y z
N MET A 1 49.48 6.52 25.39
CA MET A 1 48.77 7.39 24.42
C MET A 1 48.30 6.54 23.26
N ALA A 2 46.99 6.34 23.14
CA ALA A 2 46.25 6.15 21.89
C ALA A 2 44.76 6.05 22.28
N GLU A 3 44.01 7.12 22.03
CA GLU A 3 42.56 7.17 22.21
C GLU A 3 41.85 6.25 21.18
N PRO A 4 40.68 5.67 21.52
CA PRO A 4 39.84 4.99 20.52
C PRO A 4 39.19 6.01 19.56
N PRO A 5 38.97 5.64 18.29
CA PRO A 5 38.43 6.56 17.29
C PRO A 5 36.98 6.94 17.58
N LYS A 6 36.73 8.26 17.54
CA LYS A 6 35.42 8.90 17.74
C LYS A 6 34.42 8.46 16.67
N SER A 7 33.22 8.08 17.11
CA SER A 7 32.06 7.79 16.25
C SER A 7 31.68 9.02 15.43
N LYS A 8 31.72 8.91 14.10
CA LYS A 8 31.10 9.87 13.20
C LYS A 8 29.60 9.58 13.14
N GLY A 9 28.82 10.66 13.30
CA GLY A 9 27.40 10.64 13.62
C GLY A 9 26.49 10.06 12.55
N ASP A 10 25.28 9.76 13.03
CA ASP A 10 24.14 9.24 12.29
C ASP A 10 23.74 10.20 11.15
N GLU A 11 24.12 9.88 9.93
CA GLU A 11 23.50 10.46 8.73
C GLU A 11 22.17 9.74 8.46
N CYS A 12 21.09 10.32 8.99
CA CYS A 12 19.74 9.97 8.61
C CYS A 12 19.48 10.40 7.15
N TYR A 13 19.33 9.43 6.24
CA TYR A 13 18.91 9.72 4.87
C TYR A 13 17.42 10.10 4.84
N ALA A 14 17.15 11.41 4.92
CA ALA A 14 15.82 11.97 4.69
C ALA A 14 15.53 12.05 3.18
N PHE A 15 14.65 11.19 2.68
CA PHE A 15 14.13 11.30 1.32
C PHE A 15 13.15 12.48 1.20
N GLY A 16 13.54 13.44 0.35
CA GLY A 16 12.73 14.24 -0.58
C GLY A 16 11.31 14.69 -0.17
N LYS A 17 11.14 16.01 -0.09
CA LYS A 17 9.86 16.74 0.03
C LYS A 17 8.84 16.38 -1.09
N PRO A 18 7.53 16.42 -0.83
CA PRO A 18 6.52 16.28 -1.88
C PRO A 18 6.25 17.62 -2.58
N HIS A 19 6.53 17.72 -3.88
CA HIS A 19 5.98 18.76 -4.75
C HIS A 19 4.62 18.29 -5.28
N PHE A 20 3.56 18.92 -4.76
CA PHE A 20 2.17 18.65 -5.08
C PHE A 20 1.75 19.50 -6.30
N LEU A 21 1.25 18.79 -7.33
CA LEU A 21 0.28 19.18 -8.37
C LEU A 21 0.37 20.60 -8.99
N ASP A 22 0.85 20.68 -10.23
CA ASP A 22 0.33 21.66 -11.19
C ASP A 22 0.40 21.14 -12.63
N THR A 23 -0.68 20.56 -13.15
CA THR A 23 -0.91 20.40 -14.60
C THR A 23 -2.41 20.40 -14.92
N TYR A 24 -3.11 21.52 -14.68
CA TYR A 24 -4.41 21.77 -15.33
C TYR A 24 -4.22 22.72 -16.53
N ARG A 25 -3.77 22.16 -17.66
CA ARG A 25 -3.67 22.91 -18.92
C ARG A 25 -5.06 23.01 -19.56
N ARG A 26 -5.65 24.22 -19.50
CA ARG A 26 -6.89 24.60 -20.20
C ARG A 26 -6.78 24.27 -21.70
N ARG A 27 -7.77 23.55 -22.25
CA ARG A 27 -8.03 23.52 -23.71
C ARG A 27 -9.25 24.39 -24.04
N PRO A 28 -9.24 25.11 -25.19
CA PRO A 28 -10.29 26.05 -25.56
C PRO A 28 -11.55 25.36 -26.09
N CYS A 29 -12.70 26.00 -25.83
CA CYS A 29 -14.04 25.61 -26.26
C CYS A 29 -14.20 25.69 -27.80
N LEU A 30 -14.93 24.71 -28.38
CA LEU A 30 -15.54 24.82 -29.71
C LEU A 30 -17.08 24.98 -29.56
N PRO A 31 -17.76 25.71 -30.46
CA PRO A 31 -19.14 26.15 -30.23
C PRO A 31 -20.20 25.16 -30.75
N GLN A 32 -21.25 25.04 -29.93
CA GLN A 32 -22.69 24.87 -30.20
C GLN A 32 -23.17 24.13 -31.46
N SER A 33 -24.00 23.11 -31.26
CA SER A 33 -25.48 23.22 -31.39
C SER A 33 -26.14 21.84 -31.28
N PHE A 34 -27.12 21.68 -30.39
CA PHE A 34 -28.20 20.72 -30.56
C PHE A 34 -29.44 21.18 -29.79
N SER A 35 -30.53 21.32 -30.53
CA SER A 35 -31.87 21.66 -30.10
C SER A 35 -32.58 20.40 -29.57
N GLY A 36 -33.51 20.59 -28.63
CA GLY A 36 -34.56 19.60 -28.37
C GLY A 36 -34.78 19.22 -26.91
N ASP A 37 -35.83 19.84 -26.36
CA ASP A 37 -36.77 19.33 -25.37
C ASP A 37 -36.39 19.28 -23.87
N ASN A 38 -37.32 19.83 -23.09
CA ASN A 38 -37.09 20.45 -21.79
C ASN A 38 -37.96 19.75 -20.74
N ARG A 39 -37.63 18.50 -20.37
CA ARG A 39 -38.31 17.80 -19.26
C ARG A 39 -37.40 16.82 -18.52
N LEU A 40 -36.41 17.33 -17.80
CA LEU A 40 -35.78 16.71 -16.62
C LEU A 40 -35.02 17.82 -15.88
N ARG A 41 -35.73 18.78 -15.28
CA ARG A 41 -35.11 19.79 -14.42
C ARG A 41 -34.97 19.21 -13.01
N GLY A 42 -33.76 18.81 -12.64
CA GLY A 42 -33.48 18.37 -11.26
C GLY A 42 -32.18 17.62 -11.04
N VAL A 43 -31.42 17.28 -12.09
CA VAL A 43 -30.11 16.65 -11.93
C VAL A 43 -29.09 17.43 -12.74
N ASN A 44 -28.01 17.88 -12.11
CA ASN A 44 -26.93 18.57 -12.77
C ASN A 44 -26.38 17.64 -13.87
N PRO A 45 -26.41 18.01 -15.17
CA PRO A 45 -26.00 17.12 -16.26
C PRO A 45 -24.53 16.70 -16.15
N HIS A 46 -23.71 17.47 -15.43
CA HIS A 46 -22.35 17.10 -15.06
C HIS A 46 -22.26 15.83 -14.20
N PHE A 47 -23.26 15.58 -13.33
CA PHE A 47 -23.29 14.42 -12.45
C PHE A 47 -23.75 13.15 -13.17
N ALA A 48 -24.75 13.27 -14.05
CA ALA A 48 -25.25 12.14 -14.84
C ALA A 48 -24.22 11.65 -15.86
N LEU A 49 -23.40 12.55 -16.42
CA LEU A 49 -22.37 12.20 -17.41
C LEU A 49 -21.21 11.39 -16.80
N SER A 50 -20.82 11.66 -15.54
CA SER A 50 -19.76 10.89 -14.87
C SER A 50 -20.12 9.42 -14.65
N ILE A 51 -21.40 9.10 -14.42
CA ILE A 51 -21.87 7.70 -14.23
C ILE A 51 -21.84 6.92 -15.55
N LEU A 52 -21.98 7.61 -16.69
CA LEU A 52 -21.99 7.02 -18.03
C LEU A 52 -20.65 7.09 -18.76
N THR A 53 -19.60 7.62 -18.12
CA THR A 53 -18.26 7.45 -18.67
C THR A 53 -17.93 5.96 -18.64
N PRO A 54 -17.57 5.33 -19.78
CA PRO A 54 -17.06 3.97 -19.76
C PRO A 54 -15.86 3.98 -18.81
N ARG A 55 -15.96 3.16 -17.75
CA ARG A 55 -14.86 2.88 -16.83
C ARG A 55 -13.63 2.65 -17.73
N PRO A 56 -12.49 3.34 -17.51
CA PRO A 56 -11.32 3.16 -18.36
C PRO A 56 -11.07 1.66 -18.48
N PRO A 57 -10.75 1.16 -19.70
CA PRO A 57 -10.58 -0.26 -19.91
C PRO A 57 -9.66 -0.78 -18.81
N ARG A 58 -10.08 -1.89 -18.18
CA ARG A 58 -9.24 -2.64 -17.25
C ARG A 58 -7.84 -2.69 -17.89
N PRO A 59 -6.76 -2.31 -17.17
CA PRO A 59 -5.41 -2.42 -17.70
C PRO A 59 -5.29 -3.79 -18.35
N LEU A 60 -4.83 -3.82 -19.61
CA LEU A 60 -4.69 -5.07 -20.32
C LEU A 60 -3.92 -6.04 -19.42
N PRO A 61 -4.34 -7.32 -19.36
CA PRO A 61 -3.57 -8.30 -18.60
C PRO A 61 -2.11 -8.22 -19.07
N PRO A 62 -1.15 -8.22 -18.13
CA PRO A 62 0.25 -8.05 -18.48
C PRO A 62 0.65 -9.07 -19.53
N ASP A 63 1.51 -8.66 -20.46
CA ASP A 63 2.15 -9.58 -21.37
C ASP A 63 2.91 -10.64 -20.53
N ARG A 64 2.36 -11.84 -20.49
CA ARG A 64 2.81 -12.92 -19.60
C ARG A 64 4.23 -13.35 -19.95
N GLU A 65 4.60 -13.25 -21.22
CA GLU A 65 5.93 -13.59 -21.69
C GLU A 65 6.96 -12.57 -21.22
N ARG A 66 6.65 -11.27 -21.34
CA ARG A 66 7.52 -10.21 -20.81
C ARG A 66 7.67 -10.28 -19.31
N LEU A 67 6.58 -10.53 -18.58
CA LEU A 67 6.64 -10.73 -17.13
C LEU A 67 7.49 -11.94 -16.76
N ALA A 68 7.36 -13.06 -17.48
CA ALA A 68 8.18 -14.25 -17.25
C ALA A 68 9.66 -13.97 -17.53
N ALA A 69 9.98 -13.25 -18.62
CA ALA A 69 11.35 -12.84 -18.94
C ALA A 69 11.93 -11.92 -17.85
N HIS A 70 11.16 -10.95 -17.36
CA HIS A 70 11.57 -10.05 -16.26
C HIS A 70 11.84 -10.81 -14.97
N ARG A 71 10.96 -11.75 -14.60
CA ARG A 71 11.15 -12.65 -13.45
C ARG A 71 12.32 -13.61 -13.60
N SER A 72 12.66 -14.01 -14.83
CA SER A 72 13.83 -14.84 -15.10
C SER A 72 15.13 -14.03 -15.02
N ALA A 73 15.10 -12.77 -15.47
CA ALA A 73 16.25 -11.87 -15.47
C ALA A 73 16.64 -11.37 -14.07
N LYS A 74 15.65 -11.20 -13.18
CA LYS A 74 15.83 -10.81 -11.76
C LYS A 74 16.78 -9.61 -11.57
N PRO A 75 16.56 -8.48 -12.28
CA PRO A 75 17.49 -7.35 -12.30
C PRO A 75 17.76 -6.74 -10.91
N TRP A 76 16.80 -6.84 -9.98
CA TRP A 76 16.93 -6.37 -8.59
C TRP A 76 17.99 -7.13 -7.77
N THR A 77 18.40 -8.32 -8.20
CA THR A 77 19.47 -9.07 -7.50
C THR A 77 20.84 -8.42 -7.66
N SER A 78 21.04 -7.71 -8.77
CA SER A 78 22.31 -7.01 -9.07
C SER A 78 22.30 -5.56 -8.58
N ASN A 79 21.11 -4.96 -8.42
CA ASN A 79 20.94 -3.60 -7.95
C ASN A 79 19.97 -3.54 -6.74
N PRO A 80 20.47 -3.28 -5.53
CA PRO A 80 19.62 -3.21 -4.33
C PRO A 80 18.61 -2.06 -4.34
N THR A 81 18.83 -1.01 -5.16
CA THR A 81 17.91 0.13 -5.30
C THR A 81 17.08 0.07 -6.58
N TYR A 82 16.96 -1.12 -7.19
CA TYR A 82 16.20 -1.31 -8.43
C TYR A 82 14.75 -0.84 -8.33
N PHE A 83 14.06 -1.21 -7.26
CA PHE A 83 12.68 -0.77 -7.04
C PHE A 83 12.66 0.59 -6.34
N HIS A 84 12.08 1.58 -7.01
CA HIS A 84 11.91 2.94 -6.48
C HIS A 84 10.44 3.33 -6.30
N THR A 85 9.50 2.53 -6.81
CA THR A 85 8.07 2.86 -6.75
C THR A 85 7.22 1.62 -6.51
N ALA A 86 6.30 1.71 -5.56
CA ALA A 86 5.26 0.74 -5.33
C ALA A 86 3.89 1.36 -5.65
N SER A 87 3.16 0.76 -6.58
CA SER A 87 1.83 1.21 -7.01
C SER A 87 0.78 0.28 -6.44
N PHE A 88 -0.18 0.83 -5.70
CA PHE A 88 -1.24 0.04 -5.06
C PHE A 88 -2.56 0.21 -5.78
N SER A 89 -3.29 -0.89 -5.95
CA SER A 89 -4.69 -0.83 -6.32
C SER A 89 -5.50 -0.09 -5.24
N PRO A 90 -6.56 0.65 -5.61
CA PRO A 90 -7.43 1.27 -4.61
C PRO A 90 -8.04 0.26 -3.63
N SER A 91 -8.35 -0.96 -4.12
CA SER A 91 -8.89 -2.04 -3.30
C SER A 91 -7.90 -2.56 -2.25
N SER A 92 -6.63 -2.75 -2.62
CA SER A 92 -5.60 -3.20 -1.66
C SER A 92 -5.39 -2.16 -0.57
N SER A 93 -5.27 -0.87 -0.94
CA SER A 93 -5.08 0.19 0.05
C SER A 93 -6.23 0.26 1.04
N LEU A 94 -7.48 0.14 0.56
CA LEU A 94 -8.65 0.20 1.43
C LEU A 94 -8.77 -1.02 2.36
N LYS A 95 -8.43 -2.22 1.87
CA LYS A 95 -8.40 -3.45 2.67
C LYS A 95 -7.34 -3.38 3.77
N ILE A 96 -6.13 -2.91 3.43
CA ILE A 96 -5.04 -2.71 4.38
C ILE A 96 -5.49 -1.74 5.48
N LEU A 97 -5.98 -0.56 5.10
CA LEU A 97 -6.45 0.44 6.07
C LEU A 97 -7.58 -0.10 6.95
N SER A 98 -8.58 -0.76 6.35
CA SER A 98 -9.68 -1.37 7.10
C SER A 98 -9.18 -2.41 8.11
N HIS A 99 -8.20 -3.22 7.72
CA HIS A 99 -7.61 -4.21 8.62
C HIS A 99 -6.85 -3.54 9.77
N CYS A 100 -6.00 -2.55 9.48
CA CYS A 100 -5.27 -1.81 10.49
C CYS A 100 -6.21 -1.09 11.48
N HIS A 101 -7.27 -0.45 11.00
CA HIS A 101 -8.29 0.14 11.87
C HIS A 101 -9.01 -0.90 12.74
N SER A 102 -9.30 -2.08 12.20
CA SER A 102 -9.91 -3.16 12.99
C SER A 102 -9.00 -3.63 14.12
N GLY A 103 -7.68 -3.69 13.89
CA GLY A 103 -6.67 -3.99 14.90
C GLY A 103 -6.65 -2.96 16.03
N VAL A 104 -6.64 -1.67 15.68
CA VAL A 104 -6.74 -0.56 16.65
C VAL A 104 -8.01 -0.68 17.49
N ALA A 105 -9.18 -0.78 16.83
CA ALA A 105 -10.47 -0.84 17.52
C ALA A 105 -10.59 -2.07 18.45
N LYS A 106 -10.11 -3.23 17.99
CA LYS A 106 -10.09 -4.46 18.78
C LYS A 106 -9.18 -4.34 20.01
N GLY A 107 -7.97 -3.81 19.83
CA GLY A 107 -7.03 -3.59 20.92
C GLY A 107 -7.57 -2.62 21.98
N LEU A 108 -8.12 -1.50 21.54
CA LEU A 108 -8.73 -0.51 22.44
C LEU A 108 -9.88 -1.11 23.25
N LYS A 109 -10.73 -1.94 22.62
CA LYS A 109 -11.84 -2.60 23.30
C LYS A 109 -11.40 -3.68 24.29
N ALA A 110 -10.33 -4.41 23.97
CA ALA A 110 -9.87 -5.53 24.80
C ALA A 110 -9.03 -5.05 26.00
N ASN A 111 -7.98 -4.26 25.73
CA ASN A 111 -6.93 -3.94 26.70
C ASN A 111 -6.62 -2.43 26.78
N GLY A 112 -7.42 -1.59 26.13
CA GLY A 112 -7.20 -0.13 26.11
C GLY A 112 -5.99 0.34 25.30
N LYS A 113 -5.36 -0.55 24.52
CA LYS A 113 -4.18 -0.25 23.69
C LYS A 113 -4.37 -0.79 22.27
N PRO A 114 -3.99 -0.05 21.23
CA PRO A 114 -4.01 -0.55 19.86
C PRO A 114 -3.19 -1.86 19.72
N VAL A 115 -3.65 -2.74 18.83
CA VAL A 115 -2.97 -4.01 18.52
C VAL A 115 -2.41 -3.96 17.11
N GLU A 116 -1.21 -4.49 16.94
CA GLU A 116 -0.57 -4.63 15.64
C GLU A 116 -1.20 -5.77 14.83
N VAL A 117 -1.40 -5.52 13.54
CA VAL A 117 -1.90 -6.50 12.59
C VAL A 117 -0.93 -6.67 11.43
N MET A 118 -0.99 -7.83 10.78
CA MET A 118 -0.13 -8.18 9.65
C MET A 118 -0.96 -8.81 8.52
N GLY A 119 -0.52 -8.65 7.27
CA GLY A 119 -1.10 -9.35 6.14
C GLY A 119 -0.15 -9.50 4.96
N LEU A 120 -0.62 -10.19 3.92
CA LEU A 120 0.11 -10.48 2.69
C LEU A 120 -0.38 -9.60 1.53
N LEU A 121 0.51 -9.35 0.58
CA LEU A 121 0.27 -8.57 -0.63
C LEU A 121 0.44 -9.46 -1.86
N THR A 122 -0.52 -9.41 -2.78
CA THR A 122 -0.39 -10.04 -4.10
C THR A 122 -0.11 -9.00 -5.15
N GLY A 123 0.70 -9.37 -6.13
CA GLY A 123 1.13 -8.43 -7.15
C GLY A 123 2.24 -8.97 -8.03
N ARG A 124 2.91 -8.04 -8.70
CA ARG A 124 3.95 -8.34 -9.70
C ARG A 124 4.84 -7.12 -9.96
N PRO A 125 6.08 -7.33 -10.42
CA PRO A 125 6.84 -6.26 -11.05
C PRO A 125 6.14 -5.79 -12.33
N ASP A 126 6.33 -4.52 -12.68
CA ASP A 126 5.85 -3.97 -13.94
C ASP A 126 6.88 -4.21 -15.07
N PRO A 127 6.57 -5.01 -16.10
CA PRO A 127 7.48 -5.23 -17.22
C PRO A 127 7.57 -4.01 -18.16
N GLU A 128 6.64 -3.05 -18.09
CA GLU A 128 6.65 -1.85 -18.94
C GLU A 128 7.39 -0.68 -18.28
N ASN A 129 7.33 -0.59 -16.95
CA ASN A 129 8.00 0.43 -16.15
C ASN A 129 8.99 -0.23 -15.19
N GLU A 130 10.26 -0.26 -15.59
CA GLU A 130 11.33 -0.79 -14.74
C GLU A 130 11.37 -0.07 -13.38
N GLY A 131 11.68 -0.84 -12.33
CA GLY A 131 11.75 -0.31 -10.96
C GLY A 131 10.39 -0.04 -10.28
N VAL A 132 9.28 -0.43 -10.90
CA VAL A 132 7.94 -0.36 -10.31
C VAL A 132 7.44 -1.76 -9.90
N ILE A 133 6.91 -1.86 -8.68
CA ILE A 133 6.13 -3.02 -8.22
C ILE A 133 4.66 -2.64 -8.13
N ILE A 134 3.78 -3.49 -8.69
CA ILE A 134 2.33 -3.29 -8.70
C ILE A 134 1.71 -4.26 -7.70
N ILE A 135 1.01 -3.69 -6.72
CA ILE A 135 0.22 -4.40 -5.71
C ILE A 135 -1.24 -4.40 -6.14
N THR A 136 -1.78 -5.58 -6.39
CA THR A 136 -3.15 -5.75 -6.92
C THR A 136 -4.17 -6.06 -5.85
N ASP A 137 -3.76 -6.73 -4.76
CA ASP A 137 -4.63 -7.05 -3.64
C ASP A 137 -3.86 -7.29 -2.36
N SER A 138 -4.59 -7.38 -1.25
CA SER A 138 -4.04 -7.62 0.07
C SER A 138 -4.96 -8.53 0.88
N PHE A 139 -4.37 -9.38 1.72
CA PHE A 139 -5.08 -10.36 2.52
C PHE A 139 -4.62 -10.26 3.99
N PRO A 140 -5.55 -10.09 4.95
CA PRO A 140 -5.20 -10.07 6.37
C PRO A 140 -4.75 -11.46 6.82
N LEU A 141 -3.71 -11.54 7.64
CA LEU A 141 -3.37 -12.76 8.36
C LEU A 141 -4.04 -12.73 9.74
N PRO A 142 -4.46 -13.89 10.29
CA PRO A 142 -5.06 -13.98 11.62
C PRO A 142 -3.98 -13.90 12.72
N ILE A 143 -3.17 -12.84 12.70
CA ILE A 143 -2.10 -12.58 13.66
C ILE A 143 -2.56 -11.48 14.61
N GLU A 144 -2.51 -11.76 15.91
CA GLU A 144 -2.70 -10.77 16.97
C GLU A 144 -1.34 -10.53 17.62
N GLY A 145 -0.67 -9.42 17.26
CA GLY A 145 0.67 -9.11 17.73
C GLY A 145 0.68 -8.31 19.04
N PHE A 146 1.43 -8.78 20.04
CA PHE A 146 2.11 -7.93 21.02
C PHE A 146 3.62 -7.98 20.73
N GLU A 147 4.26 -6.81 20.84
CA GLU A 147 5.62 -6.40 20.47
C GLU A 147 6.83 -7.30 20.83
N THR A 148 6.66 -8.54 21.33
CA THR A 148 7.83 -9.37 21.73
C THR A 148 7.85 -10.80 21.26
N ARG A 149 6.80 -11.37 20.65
CA ARG A 149 6.91 -12.66 19.95
C ARG A 149 5.87 -12.71 18.84
N VAL A 150 6.26 -12.25 17.65
CA VAL A 150 5.64 -12.76 16.42
C VAL A 150 6.00 -14.22 16.38
N ILE A 151 5.16 -15.07 16.96
CA ILE A 151 5.23 -16.52 16.76
C ILE A 151 4.69 -16.74 15.34
N ALA A 152 5.50 -16.38 14.33
CA ALA A 152 5.33 -16.89 12.97
C ALA A 152 5.60 -18.40 12.89
N ASP A 153 5.85 -19.03 14.04
CA ASP A 153 5.91 -20.47 14.29
C ASP A 153 4.54 -21.06 14.67
N ASP A 154 3.47 -20.25 14.66
CA ASP A 154 2.12 -20.74 14.89
C ASP A 154 1.70 -21.50 13.62
N GLN A 155 1.69 -22.83 13.73
CA GLN A 155 1.21 -23.74 12.69
C GLN A 155 -0.12 -23.27 12.08
N HIS A 156 -0.95 -22.56 12.85
CA HIS A 156 -2.20 -22.00 12.35
C HIS A 156 -2.01 -20.92 11.27
N VAL A 157 -1.06 -19.99 11.48
CA VAL A 157 -0.75 -18.93 10.52
C VAL A 157 -0.11 -19.52 9.26
N ILE A 158 0.84 -20.44 9.43
CA ILE A 158 1.49 -21.13 8.30
C ILE A 158 0.44 -21.90 7.49
N ASN A 159 -0.43 -22.67 8.14
CA ASN A 159 -1.51 -23.41 7.46
C ASN A 159 -2.46 -22.46 6.74
N HIS A 160 -2.78 -21.30 7.34
CA HIS A 160 -3.61 -20.29 6.70
C HIS A 160 -2.93 -19.70 5.46
N MET A 161 -1.62 -19.41 5.53
CA MET A 161 -0.84 -18.93 4.40
C MET A 161 -0.78 -19.94 3.25
N ILE A 162 -0.58 -21.22 3.56
CA ILE A 162 -0.58 -22.31 2.57
C ILE A 162 -1.95 -22.41 1.92
N ALA A 163 -3.02 -22.53 2.71
CA ALA A 163 -4.39 -22.64 2.19
C ALA A 163 -4.79 -21.41 1.36
N LEU A 164 -4.39 -20.21 1.78
CA LEU A 164 -4.63 -19.00 1.01
C LEU A 164 -3.81 -18.98 -0.28
N GLY A 165 -2.56 -19.43 -0.25
CA GLY A 165 -1.71 -19.60 -1.44
C GLY A 165 -2.36 -20.51 -2.47
N ASP A 166 -2.77 -21.72 -2.06
CA ASP A 166 -3.41 -22.72 -2.92
C ASP A 166 -4.70 -22.15 -3.56
N LEU A 167 -5.56 -21.50 -2.75
CA LEU A 167 -6.78 -20.87 -3.26
C LEU A 167 -6.50 -19.74 -4.26
N LEU A 168 -5.42 -18.98 -4.04
CA LEU A 168 -5.07 -17.87 -4.92
C LEU A 168 -4.44 -18.33 -6.23
N GLU A 169 -3.67 -19.42 -6.25
CA GLU A 169 -3.11 -19.97 -7.48
C GLU A 169 -4.22 -20.38 -8.48
N ASP A 170 -5.35 -20.91 -7.97
CA ASP A 170 -6.51 -21.27 -8.80
C ASP A 170 -7.30 -20.05 -9.29
N LEU A 171 -7.36 -18.99 -8.49
CA LEU A 171 -8.21 -17.83 -8.77
C LEU A 171 -7.48 -16.70 -9.51
N ARG A 172 -6.16 -16.60 -9.37
CA ARG A 172 -5.37 -15.46 -9.85
C ARG A 172 -3.99 -15.87 -10.38
N PRO A 173 -3.49 -15.20 -11.43
CA PRO A 173 -2.17 -15.46 -11.98
C PRO A 173 -1.03 -14.82 -11.15
N GLU A 174 -1.35 -14.03 -10.13
CA GLU A 174 -0.40 -13.23 -9.37
C GLU A 174 -0.08 -13.91 -8.04
N LYS A 175 1.22 -13.99 -7.75
CA LYS A 175 1.75 -14.58 -6.52
C LYS A 175 1.81 -13.54 -5.42
N PHE A 176 2.06 -13.99 -4.21
CA PHE A 176 2.48 -13.09 -3.15
C PHE A 176 3.80 -12.40 -3.54
N CYS A 177 3.89 -11.12 -3.22
CA CYS A 177 5.02 -10.27 -3.55
C CYS A 177 5.40 -9.32 -2.41
N GLY A 178 4.82 -9.54 -1.24
CA GLY A 178 5.03 -8.65 -0.13
C GLY A 178 4.16 -8.94 1.07
N TRP A 179 4.40 -8.16 2.11
CA TRP A 179 3.67 -8.17 3.35
C TRP A 179 3.46 -6.73 3.82
N TYR A 180 2.46 -6.56 4.68
CA TYR A 180 2.24 -5.30 5.37
C TYR A 180 1.99 -5.55 6.85
N HIS A 181 2.31 -4.57 7.68
CA HIS A 181 1.91 -4.56 9.07
C HIS A 181 1.62 -3.13 9.54
N SER A 182 0.88 -3.04 10.64
CA SER A 182 0.54 -1.76 11.25
C SER A 182 1.48 -1.42 12.39
N HIS A 183 1.87 -0.15 12.47
CA HIS A 183 2.53 0.47 13.61
C HIS A 183 1.57 1.49 14.26
N PRO A 184 0.65 1.08 15.14
CA PRO A 184 -0.36 1.94 15.73
C PRO A 184 0.20 2.66 16.98
N PHE A 185 1.25 3.46 16.79
CA PHE A 185 1.85 4.24 17.86
C PHE A 185 0.99 5.45 18.24
N ASP A 186 1.14 5.92 19.48
CA ASP A 186 0.53 7.17 19.94
C ASP A 186 0.94 8.33 19.01
N LEU A 187 0.01 9.27 18.79
CA LEU A 187 0.22 10.43 17.92
C LEU A 187 1.37 11.29 18.44
N GLN A 188 2.53 11.17 17.79
CA GLN A 188 3.67 12.05 17.99
C GLN A 188 3.88 12.94 16.77
N GLN A 189 4.72 13.97 16.92
CA GLN A 189 5.00 14.91 15.83
C GLN A 189 5.62 14.20 14.60
N THR A 190 6.40 13.15 14.83
CA THR A 190 7.01 12.34 13.77
C THR A 190 6.17 11.11 13.42
N PRO A 191 5.92 10.84 12.13
CA PRO A 191 5.28 9.59 11.72
C PRO A 191 6.18 8.40 12.04
N HIS A 192 5.60 7.33 12.59
CA HIS A 192 6.33 6.15 13.05
C HIS A 192 6.23 4.97 12.07
N THR A 193 6.25 5.27 10.77
CA THR A 193 6.29 4.28 9.69
C THR A 193 7.74 3.95 9.34
N PHE A 194 8.37 3.11 10.15
CA PHE A 194 9.74 2.62 9.95
C PHE A 194 9.80 1.12 10.23
N PHE A 195 10.86 0.44 9.75
CA PHE A 195 11.10 -0.95 10.12
C PHE A 195 11.87 -1.02 11.45
N SER A 196 11.31 -1.73 12.42
CA SER A 196 12.02 -2.16 13.62
C SER A 196 13.14 -3.16 13.26
N SER A 197 14.00 -3.49 14.23
CA SER A 197 15.03 -4.52 14.02
C SER A 197 14.44 -5.89 13.67
N THR A 198 13.27 -6.22 14.23
CA THR A 198 12.50 -7.44 13.93
C THR A 198 11.90 -7.40 12.53
N ASP A 199 11.44 -6.22 12.07
CA ASP A 199 10.90 -6.09 10.72
C ASP A 199 12.02 -6.23 9.67
N LEU A 200 13.20 -5.67 9.95
CA LEU A 200 14.37 -5.81 9.07
C LEU A 200 14.80 -7.27 8.95
N SER A 201 14.84 -8.03 10.04
CA SER A 201 15.20 -9.45 9.99
C SER A 201 14.17 -10.27 9.20
N THR A 202 12.88 -10.00 9.42
CA THR A 202 11.77 -10.63 8.68
C THR A 202 11.83 -10.30 7.19
N GLN A 203 12.00 -9.02 6.85
CA GLN A 203 12.10 -8.56 5.47
C GLN A 203 13.28 -9.21 4.74
N LEU A 204 14.47 -9.23 5.37
CA LEU A 204 15.65 -9.87 4.78
C LEU A 204 15.47 -11.38 4.61
N GLN A 205 14.78 -12.04 5.54
CA GLN A 205 14.48 -13.47 5.41
C GLN A 205 13.60 -13.76 4.18
N TRP A 206 12.53 -12.99 3.97
CA TRP A 206 11.61 -13.22 2.86
C TRP A 206 12.23 -12.83 1.51
N GLN A 207 13.04 -11.77 1.46
CA GLN A 207 13.82 -11.42 0.27
C GLN A 207 14.79 -12.54 -0.11
N ARG A 208 15.52 -13.11 0.86
CA ARG A 208 16.44 -14.22 0.60
C ARG A 208 15.75 -15.47 0.08
N SER A 209 14.53 -15.76 0.54
CA SER A 209 13.77 -16.90 0.04
C SER A 209 13.16 -16.63 -1.33
N GLU A 210 12.54 -15.47 -1.56
CA GLU A 210 11.67 -15.24 -2.73
C GLU A 210 12.37 -14.57 -3.92
N ASP A 211 13.34 -13.67 -3.68
CA ASP A 211 14.01 -12.93 -4.76
C ASP A 211 14.74 -13.90 -5.71
N GLY A 212 15.31 -14.97 -5.15
CA GLY A 212 15.96 -16.06 -5.89
C GLY A 212 15.00 -16.83 -6.80
N HIS A 213 13.69 -16.84 -6.51
CA HIS A 213 12.65 -17.47 -7.33
C HIS A 213 12.04 -16.52 -8.37
N GLY A 214 12.50 -15.28 -8.44
CA GLY A 214 11.96 -14.28 -9.37
C GLY A 214 10.71 -13.57 -8.84
N ASN A 215 10.46 -13.63 -7.53
CA ASN A 215 9.38 -12.91 -6.87
C ASN A 215 9.98 -11.84 -5.95
N PRO A 216 10.00 -10.56 -6.37
CA PRO A 216 10.51 -9.50 -5.50
C PRO A 216 9.61 -9.35 -4.27
N TRP A 217 10.21 -9.19 -3.09
CA TRP A 217 9.47 -9.08 -1.82
C TRP A 217 9.44 -7.67 -1.23
N LEU A 218 8.24 -7.07 -1.14
CA LEU A 218 7.99 -5.74 -0.59
C LEU A 218 7.48 -5.81 0.86
N GLY A 219 8.07 -5.02 1.76
CA GLY A 219 7.49 -4.77 3.09
C GLY A 219 6.85 -3.39 3.18
N VAL A 220 5.71 -3.28 3.84
CA VAL A 220 4.93 -2.04 3.98
C VAL A 220 4.54 -1.81 5.43
N VAL A 221 4.84 -0.63 5.96
CA VAL A 221 4.44 -0.21 7.31
C VAL A 221 3.32 0.83 7.22
N VAL A 222 2.23 0.62 7.95
CA VAL A 222 1.06 1.50 7.95
C VAL A 222 0.80 2.06 9.34
N ASP A 223 0.61 3.37 9.44
CA ASP A 223 0.12 4.05 10.65
C ASP A 223 -1.38 4.36 10.52
N PRO A 224 -2.27 3.56 11.13
CA PRO A 224 -3.70 3.78 11.06
C PRO A 224 -4.20 4.95 11.92
N ILE A 225 -3.49 5.34 12.98
CA ILE A 225 -3.97 6.35 13.94
C ILE A 225 -3.79 7.75 13.34
N ARG A 226 -2.67 7.98 12.66
CA ARG A 226 -2.46 9.22 11.89
C ARG A 226 -3.46 9.38 10.75
N SER A 227 -3.86 8.27 10.13
CA SER A 227 -4.86 8.26 9.06
C SER A 227 -6.25 8.66 9.55
N LEU A 228 -6.63 8.30 10.78
CA LEU A 228 -7.88 8.75 11.42
C LEU A 228 -7.85 10.22 11.78
N SER A 229 -6.77 10.67 12.43
CA SER A 229 -6.66 12.05 12.90
C SER A 229 -6.59 13.07 11.75
N LEU A 230 -6.01 12.72 10.61
CA LEU A 230 -6.10 13.53 9.39
C LEU A 230 -7.52 13.63 8.85
N LYS A 231 -8.33 12.58 8.99
CA LYS A 231 -9.73 12.57 8.58
C LYS A 231 -10.56 13.48 9.48
N ASP A 232 -10.37 13.37 10.79
CA ASP A 232 -11.08 14.19 11.78
C ASP A 232 -10.76 15.70 11.58
N LEU A 233 -9.50 16.04 11.30
CA LEU A 233 -9.11 17.42 10.95
C LEU A 233 -9.77 17.93 9.66
N GLY A 234 -9.99 17.06 8.68
CA GLY A 234 -10.72 17.41 7.46
C GLY A 234 -12.21 17.65 7.71
N GLU A 235 -12.84 16.80 8.53
CA GLU A 235 -14.26 16.92 8.89
C GLU A 235 -14.53 18.17 9.75
N GLU A 236 -13.64 18.53 10.68
CA GLU A 236 -13.74 19.77 11.47
C GLU A 236 -13.64 21.03 10.58
N GLN A 237 -12.73 21.04 9.61
CA GLN A 237 -12.59 22.18 8.69
C GLN A 237 -13.79 22.33 7.76
N GLU A 238 -14.38 21.23 7.29
CA GLU A 238 -15.61 21.27 6.50
C GLU A 238 -16.83 21.74 7.31
N HIS A 239 -16.96 21.29 8.57
CA HIS A 239 -18.04 21.75 9.45
C HIS A 239 -17.96 23.28 9.67
N HIS A 240 -16.77 23.79 9.95
CA HIS A 240 -16.53 25.22 10.17
C HIS A 240 -16.74 26.09 8.92
N GLN A 241 -16.64 25.51 7.72
CA GLN A 241 -16.94 26.18 6.46
C GLN A 241 -18.42 26.14 6.09
N ARG A 242 -19.19 25.18 6.58
CA ARG A 242 -20.65 25.09 6.37
C ARG A 242 -21.46 25.98 7.31
N GLU A 243 -20.88 26.38 8.44
CA GLU A 243 -21.50 27.27 9.43
C GLU A 243 -21.23 28.77 9.18
N LYS A 244 -20.55 29.13 8.08
CA LYS A 244 -20.32 30.51 7.62
C LYS A 244 -21.09 30.81 6.34
#